data_AF-A0A836UAQ4-F1
#
_entry.id   AF-A0A836UAQ4-F1
#
_cell.length_a   1.000
_cell.length_b   1.000
_cell.length_c   1.000
_cell.angle_alpha   90.00
_cell.angle_beta   90.00
_cell.angle_gamma   90.00
#
_symmetry.space_group_name_H-M   'P 1'
#
loop_
_entity.id
_entity.type
_entity.pdbx_description
1 polymer ?
#
loop_
_entity_poly.entity_id
_entity_poly.type
_entity_poly.pdbx_seq_one_letter_code
_entity_poly.pdbx_strand_id
1 'polypeptide(L)'
;MQAFDPRTAVHFQTDDPGVHFAKDLRIAIDLDRPLDAERILTPNVIHLPSGGYRMYYTGLGPARRHRDALGYILSASSTDALSWHKEPGVRVDLSAPHASARTLCPDVIPLADGRFRMYFEARSPDRPTVILSALSADGLLWSAEEGVRFGDSTWSYGTPRVLYVGGEGGGPLRYRM
;
A
#
# COMPACT_ATOMS: atom_id res chain seq x y z
N MET A 1 -23.27 12.83 8.36
CA MET A 1 -21.95 12.29 8.02
C MET A 1 -22.06 10.78 8.15
N GLN A 2 -21.87 10.03 7.06
CA GLN A 2 -21.96 8.57 7.10
C GLN A 2 -20.78 8.05 7.94
N ALA A 3 -21.02 7.12 8.87
CA ALA A 3 -19.94 6.52 9.64
C ALA A 3 -19.00 5.76 8.69
N PHE A 4 -17.69 5.92 8.87
CA PHE A 4 -16.68 5.22 8.09
C PHE A 4 -16.86 3.70 8.22
N ASP A 5 -17.07 3.01 7.09
CA ASP A 5 -17.12 1.54 7.05
C ASP A 5 -15.81 1.01 6.43
N PRO A 6 -14.95 0.35 7.22
CA PRO A 6 -13.69 -0.18 6.72
C PRO A 6 -13.89 -1.23 5.61
N ARG A 7 -15.04 -1.92 5.55
CA ARG A 7 -15.34 -2.93 4.53
C ARG A 7 -15.55 -2.33 3.13
N THR A 8 -15.88 -1.05 3.06
CA THR A 8 -16.03 -0.30 1.81
C THR A 8 -14.89 0.69 1.60
N ALA A 9 -13.84 0.63 2.43
CA ALA A 9 -12.75 1.59 2.39
C ALA A 9 -11.66 1.23 1.36
N VAL A 10 -11.62 -0.01 0.88
CA VAL A 10 -10.58 -0.53 -0.01
C VAL A 10 -11.24 -1.28 -1.16
N HIS A 11 -10.84 -1.00 -2.41
CA HIS A 11 -11.31 -1.71 -3.60
C HIS A 11 -12.83 -1.84 -3.70
N PHE A 12 -13.56 -0.80 -3.31
CA PHE A 12 -15.02 -0.78 -3.30
C PHE A 12 -15.54 0.32 -4.22
N GLN A 13 -16.50 -0.04 -5.05
CA GLN A 13 -17.28 0.90 -5.84
C GLN A 13 -18.73 0.40 -5.85
N THR A 14 -19.67 1.27 -5.50
CA THR A 14 -21.07 0.89 -5.34
C THR A 14 -21.70 0.50 -6.67
N ASP A 15 -21.38 1.28 -7.72
CA ASP A 15 -22.01 1.19 -9.04
C ASP A 15 -20.93 1.09 -10.13
N ASP A 16 -20.28 -0.07 -10.23
CA ASP A 16 -19.43 -0.44 -11.37
C ASP A 16 -19.66 -1.92 -11.72
N PRO A 17 -20.21 -2.23 -12.89
CA PRO A 17 -20.46 -3.62 -13.27
C PRO A 17 -19.17 -4.38 -13.59
N GLY A 18 -18.00 -3.72 -13.62
CA GLY A 18 -16.70 -4.35 -13.85
C GLY A 18 -16.49 -4.91 -15.26
N VAL A 19 -17.39 -4.58 -16.20
CA VAL A 19 -17.38 -5.09 -17.58
C VAL A 19 -17.25 -3.99 -18.63
N HIS A 20 -17.29 -2.72 -18.22
CA HIS A 20 -17.13 -1.56 -19.09
C HIS A 20 -15.94 -0.73 -18.64
N PHE A 21 -14.98 -0.52 -19.54
CA PHE A 21 -13.76 0.20 -19.25
C PHE A 21 -13.63 1.41 -20.17
N ALA A 22 -13.54 2.60 -19.58
CA ALA A 22 -13.15 3.81 -20.27
C ALA A 22 -11.74 4.19 -19.82
N LYS A 23 -10.85 4.47 -20.77
CA LYS A 23 -9.50 4.94 -20.45
C LYS A 23 -9.58 6.40 -20.01
N ASP A 24 -8.95 6.70 -18.87
CA ASP A 24 -8.80 8.09 -18.42
C ASP A 24 -8.02 8.93 -19.43
N LEU A 25 -8.45 10.18 -19.60
CA LEU A 25 -7.77 11.15 -20.48
C LEU A 25 -6.44 11.64 -19.90
N ARG A 26 -6.22 11.44 -18.59
CA ARG A 26 -5.06 11.93 -17.84
C ARG A 26 -4.32 10.76 -17.21
N ILE A 27 -3.01 10.92 -17.08
CA ILE A 27 -2.18 10.03 -16.27
C ILE A 27 -2.47 10.35 -14.80
N ALA A 28 -2.75 9.33 -13.99
CA ALA A 28 -2.97 9.52 -12.55
C ALA A 28 -1.68 9.92 -11.83
N ILE A 29 -0.60 9.16 -12.02
CA ILE A 29 0.74 9.45 -11.50
C ILE A 29 1.78 9.09 -12.57
N ASP A 30 2.77 9.96 -12.77
CA ASP A 30 3.80 9.83 -13.82
C ASP A 30 5.22 9.83 -13.23
N LEU A 31 6.26 9.55 -14.01
CA LEU A 31 7.67 9.50 -13.59
C LEU A 31 8.29 10.90 -13.45
N ASP A 32 7.66 11.79 -12.68
CA ASP A 32 7.94 13.24 -12.68
C ASP A 32 8.53 13.78 -11.37
N ARG A 33 8.80 12.93 -10.36
CA ARG A 33 9.43 13.35 -9.09
C ARG A 33 10.73 12.61 -8.81
N PRO A 34 11.72 13.23 -8.15
CA PRO A 34 13.01 12.58 -7.89
C PRO A 34 12.96 11.24 -7.13
N LEU A 35 11.89 10.96 -6.37
CA LEU A 35 11.70 9.70 -5.65
C LEU A 35 11.08 8.59 -6.51
N ASP A 36 10.54 8.91 -7.68
CA ASP A 36 9.85 7.93 -8.54
C ASP A 36 10.08 8.12 -10.05
N ALA A 37 11.04 8.98 -10.43
CA ALA A 37 11.36 9.28 -11.83
C ALA A 37 11.92 8.10 -12.64
N GLU A 38 12.29 6.98 -12.01
CA GLU A 38 12.78 5.79 -12.70
C GLU A 38 11.68 4.72 -12.82
N ARG A 39 10.88 4.49 -11.77
CA ARG A 39 9.79 3.49 -11.75
C ARG A 39 8.64 3.90 -10.84
N ILE A 40 7.43 3.56 -11.28
CA ILE A 40 6.18 3.56 -10.51
C ILE A 40 5.48 2.23 -10.74
N LEU A 41 5.14 1.51 -9.66
CA LEU A 41 4.52 0.18 -9.74
C LEU A 41 3.44 -0.01 -8.68
N THR A 42 2.50 -0.90 -8.97
CA THR A 42 1.64 -1.60 -8.00
C THR A 42 0.91 -0.65 -7.02
N PRO A 43 -0.03 0.17 -7.49
CA PRO A 43 -0.80 1.04 -6.61
C PRO A 43 -1.86 0.27 -5.80
N ASN A 44 -2.06 0.70 -4.56
CA ASN A 44 -3.22 0.36 -3.72
C ASN A 44 -3.88 1.68 -3.29
N VAL A 45 -5.22 1.76 -3.36
CA VAL A 45 -5.98 2.98 -3.04
C VAL A 45 -6.95 2.66 -1.91
N ILE A 46 -6.97 3.55 -0.91
CA ILE A 46 -7.91 3.50 0.22
C ILE A 46 -8.69 4.81 0.34
N HIS A 47 -9.93 4.72 0.81
CA HIS A 47 -10.67 5.86 1.35
C HIS A 47 -10.12 6.23 2.73
N LEU A 48 -9.99 7.53 2.99
CA LEU A 48 -9.58 8.04 4.29
C LEU A 48 -10.81 8.29 5.19
N PRO A 49 -10.71 8.08 6.52
CA PRO A 49 -11.79 8.42 7.45
C PRO A 49 -12.18 9.90 7.42
N SER A 50 -11.23 10.79 7.09
CA SER A 50 -11.45 12.23 6.92
C SER A 50 -12.14 12.60 5.60
N GLY A 51 -12.41 11.63 4.72
CA GLY A 51 -12.82 11.85 3.34
C GLY A 51 -11.64 11.92 2.37
N GLY A 52 -11.94 11.72 1.09
CA GLY A 52 -10.94 11.58 0.03
C GLY A 52 -10.25 10.21 0.04
N TYR A 53 -9.11 10.16 -0.65
CA TYR A 53 -8.39 8.95 -1.00
C TYR A 53 -6.89 9.12 -0.78
N ARG A 54 -6.22 8.01 -0.47
CA ARG A 54 -4.78 7.90 -0.55
C ARG A 54 -4.39 6.68 -1.35
N MET A 55 -3.50 6.89 -2.30
CA MET A 55 -2.81 5.85 -3.05
C MET A 55 -1.46 5.60 -2.40
N TYR A 56 -1.13 4.33 -2.18
CA TYR A 56 0.21 3.86 -1.88
C TYR A 56 0.76 3.14 -3.09
N TYR A 57 1.99 3.42 -3.48
CA TYR A 57 2.59 2.83 -4.68
C TYR A 57 4.08 2.62 -4.47
N THR A 58 4.65 1.72 -5.25
CA THR A 58 6.12 1.57 -5.29
C THR A 58 6.71 2.68 -6.14
N GLY A 59 7.67 3.41 -5.61
CA GLY A 59 8.53 4.32 -6.34
C GLY A 59 9.98 3.83 -6.44
N LEU A 60 10.69 4.32 -7.46
CA LEU A 60 12.14 4.38 -7.49
C LEU A 60 12.58 5.61 -8.26
N GLY A 61 13.56 6.33 -7.71
CA GLY A 61 14.21 7.43 -8.40
C GLY A 61 15.59 7.76 -7.83
N PRO A 62 16.26 8.77 -8.41
CA PRO A 62 17.60 9.18 -8.02
C PRO A 62 17.67 9.74 -6.59
N ALA A 63 16.56 10.23 -6.02
CA ALA A 63 16.50 10.72 -4.65
C ALA A 63 16.29 9.62 -3.58
N ARG A 64 16.49 8.35 -3.95
CA ARG A 64 16.45 7.22 -3.02
C ARG A 64 17.44 7.42 -1.87
N ARG A 65 17.01 7.09 -0.64
CA ARG A 65 17.84 7.25 0.57
C ARG A 65 19.03 6.29 0.58
N HIS A 66 18.81 5.07 0.10
CA HIS A 66 19.85 4.05 -0.04
C HIS A 66 20.23 3.92 -1.52
N ARG A 67 21.53 4.11 -1.82
CA ARG A 67 22.06 4.13 -3.20
C ARG A 67 21.68 2.89 -4.00
N ASP A 68 21.63 1.74 -3.36
CA ASP A 68 21.39 0.45 -4.02
C ASP A 68 19.94 -0.06 -3.82
N ALA A 69 19.05 0.76 -3.26
CA ALA A 69 17.63 0.42 -3.16
C ALA A 69 17.03 0.18 -4.55
N LEU A 70 16.21 -0.86 -4.65
CA LEU A 70 15.53 -1.25 -5.89
C LEU A 70 14.03 -0.90 -5.89
N GLY A 71 13.53 -0.30 -4.81
CA GLY A 71 12.15 0.17 -4.66
C GLY A 71 11.81 0.46 -3.20
N TYR A 72 10.88 1.38 -3.00
CA TYR A 72 10.30 1.76 -1.71
C TYR A 72 8.87 2.26 -1.92
N ILE A 73 8.10 2.38 -0.85
CA ILE A 73 6.69 2.76 -0.94
C ILE A 73 6.53 4.26 -0.73
N LEU A 74 5.82 4.90 -1.64
CA LEU A 74 5.44 6.31 -1.66
C LEU A 74 3.91 6.44 -1.54
N SER A 75 3.41 7.66 -1.50
CA SER A 75 1.97 7.92 -1.52
C SER A 75 1.57 9.16 -2.32
N ALA A 76 0.32 9.19 -2.74
CA ALA A 76 -0.35 10.32 -3.33
C ALA A 76 -1.76 10.46 -2.75
N SER A 77 -2.27 11.68 -2.63
CA SER A 77 -3.61 11.96 -2.13
C SER A 77 -4.53 12.50 -3.23
N SER A 78 -5.83 12.25 -3.06
CA SER A 78 -6.87 12.76 -3.96
C SER A 78 -8.15 13.02 -3.18
N THR A 79 -8.92 14.02 -3.60
CA THR A 79 -10.28 14.26 -3.07
C THR A 79 -11.35 13.60 -3.93
N ASP A 80 -11.05 13.27 -5.18
CA ASP A 80 -12.01 12.86 -6.21
C ASP A 80 -11.66 11.53 -6.90
N ALA A 81 -10.52 10.93 -6.57
CA ALA A 81 -9.91 9.77 -7.24
C ALA A 81 -9.54 9.96 -8.72
N LEU A 82 -9.75 11.16 -9.28
CA LEU A 82 -9.43 11.52 -10.67
C LEU A 82 -8.13 12.32 -10.78
N SER A 83 -7.82 13.13 -9.77
CA SER A 83 -6.65 14.01 -9.74
C SER A 83 -5.81 13.68 -8.50
N TRP A 84 -4.54 13.31 -8.72
CA TRP A 84 -3.65 12.81 -7.67
C TRP A 84 -2.47 13.75 -7.42
N HIS A 85 -2.15 13.94 -6.14
CA HIS A 85 -1.06 14.80 -5.69
C HIS A 85 -0.07 13.96 -4.89
N LYS A 86 1.15 13.78 -5.40
CA LYS A 86 2.21 13.04 -4.70
C LYS A 86 2.56 13.70 -3.39
N GLU A 87 2.60 12.91 -2.32
CA GLU A 87 2.92 13.37 -0.99
C GLU A 87 4.43 13.25 -0.74
N PRO A 88 5.07 14.20 -0.04
CA PRO A 88 6.51 14.20 0.13
C PRO A 88 6.98 13.07 1.06
N GLY A 89 8.09 12.42 0.67
CA GLY A 89 8.80 11.46 1.51
C GLY A 89 8.37 9.99 1.30
N VAL A 90 9.20 9.10 1.84
CA VAL A 90 9.03 7.65 1.77
C VAL A 90 8.12 7.17 2.91
N ARG A 91 7.17 6.29 2.59
CA ARG A 91 6.24 5.66 3.55
C ARG A 91 6.87 4.44 4.19
N VAL A 92 7.37 3.51 3.38
CA VAL A 92 8.09 2.32 3.86
C VAL A 92 9.35 2.16 3.04
N ASP A 93 10.50 2.24 3.71
CA ASP A 93 11.83 2.09 3.12
C ASP A 93 12.42 0.70 3.45
N LEU A 94 13.70 0.50 3.13
CA LEU A 94 14.43 -0.72 3.44
C LEU A 94 14.50 -0.99 4.94
N SER A 95 14.38 -2.26 5.32
CA SER A 95 14.53 -2.71 6.70
C SER A 95 15.12 -4.12 6.75
N ALA A 96 16.32 -4.24 7.32
CA ALA A 96 16.97 -5.53 7.51
C ALA A 96 16.21 -6.38 8.56
N PRO A 97 16.27 -7.72 8.48
CA PRO A 97 17.04 -8.50 7.51
C PRO A 97 16.24 -8.90 6.26
N HIS A 98 14.94 -8.65 6.21
CA HIS A 98 14.03 -9.20 5.21
C HIS A 98 13.73 -8.26 4.03
N ALA A 99 13.96 -6.96 4.18
CA ALA A 99 13.73 -5.93 3.17
C ALA A 99 14.99 -5.10 2.88
N SER A 100 16.16 -5.73 2.74
CA SER A 100 17.43 -4.98 2.53
C SER A 100 17.69 -4.55 1.08
N ALA A 101 16.85 -4.97 0.12
CA ALA A 101 16.98 -4.58 -1.28
C ALA A 101 15.79 -3.76 -1.80
N ARG A 102 14.55 -4.08 -1.38
CA ARG A 102 13.34 -3.34 -1.77
C ARG A 102 12.15 -3.66 -0.87
N THR A 103 11.22 -2.72 -0.82
CA THR A 103 9.82 -2.91 -0.40
C THR A 103 8.91 -2.57 -1.57
N LEU A 104 7.93 -3.42 -1.88
CA LEU A 104 7.06 -3.32 -3.06
C LEU A 104 5.61 -3.69 -2.72
N CYS A 105 4.71 -3.41 -3.67
CA CYS A 105 3.35 -3.95 -3.70
C CYS A 105 2.58 -3.71 -2.39
N PRO A 106 2.43 -2.43 -1.96
CA PRO A 106 1.69 -2.15 -0.74
C PRO A 106 0.23 -2.57 -0.89
N ASP A 107 -0.34 -3.10 0.19
CA ASP A 107 -1.77 -3.31 0.33
C ASP A 107 -2.19 -2.85 1.73
N VAL A 108 -3.03 -1.81 1.80
CA VAL A 108 -3.34 -1.12 3.05
C VAL A 108 -4.77 -1.38 3.48
N ILE A 109 -4.94 -1.70 4.76
CA ILE A 109 -6.23 -1.82 5.41
C ILE A 109 -6.35 -0.85 6.59
N PRO A 110 -7.44 -0.08 6.68
CA PRO A 110 -7.88 0.55 7.90
C PRO A 110 -8.14 -0.48 9.02
N LEU A 111 -7.84 -0.11 10.26
CA LEU A 111 -8.07 -0.94 11.44
C LEU A 111 -9.22 -0.38 12.28
N ALA A 112 -9.83 -1.22 13.10
CA ALA A 112 -10.96 -0.85 13.96
C ALA A 112 -10.61 0.25 14.98
N ASP A 113 -9.34 0.38 15.35
CA ASP A 113 -8.83 1.40 16.28
C ASP A 113 -8.45 2.72 15.61
N GLY A 114 -8.77 2.88 14.32
CA GLY A 114 -8.49 4.08 13.53
C GLY A 114 -7.08 4.15 12.94
N ARG A 115 -6.21 3.18 13.22
CA ARG A 115 -4.90 3.05 12.57
C ARG A 115 -5.03 2.41 11.19
N PHE A 116 -3.90 2.33 10.49
CA PHE A 116 -3.74 1.62 9.24
C PHE A 116 -2.69 0.53 9.40
N ARG A 117 -2.87 -0.58 8.71
CA ARG A 117 -1.83 -1.59 8.50
C ARG A 117 -1.56 -1.75 7.02
N MET A 118 -0.30 -1.67 6.65
CA MET A 118 0.19 -1.96 5.31
C MET A 118 0.84 -3.33 5.33
N TYR A 119 0.47 -4.19 4.39
CA TYR A 119 1.23 -5.38 4.04
C TYR A 119 2.01 -5.09 2.77
N PHE A 120 3.23 -5.59 2.68
CA PHE A 120 4.09 -5.32 1.53
C PHE A 120 5.05 -6.48 1.26
N GLU A 121 5.41 -6.64 0.00
CA GLU A 121 6.46 -7.55 -0.42
C GLU A 121 7.82 -6.98 0.01
N ALA A 122 8.59 -7.78 0.72
CA ALA A 122 9.94 -7.46 1.16
C ALA A 122 10.94 -8.39 0.48
N ARG A 123 12.06 -7.82 0.03
CA ARG A 123 13.17 -8.59 -0.56
C ARG A 123 14.50 -8.21 0.04
N SER A 124 15.30 -9.25 0.27
CA SER A 124 16.76 -9.17 0.42
C SER A 124 17.44 -9.98 -0.69
N PRO A 125 18.71 -9.70 -1.05
CA PRO A 125 19.35 -10.32 -2.22
C PRO A 125 19.50 -11.84 -2.15
N ASP A 126 19.65 -12.38 -0.95
CA ASP A 126 20.09 -13.75 -0.64
C ASP A 126 18.94 -14.70 -0.26
N ARG A 127 17.68 -14.27 -0.39
CA ARG A 127 16.53 -15.02 0.09
C ARG A 127 15.26 -14.79 -0.75
N PRO A 128 14.30 -15.71 -0.73
CA PRO A 128 12.99 -15.49 -1.33
C PRO A 128 12.27 -14.29 -0.71
N THR A 129 11.36 -13.69 -1.48
CA THR A 129 10.55 -12.58 -0.98
C THR A 129 9.53 -13.06 0.06
N VAL A 130 9.26 -12.21 1.03
CA VAL A 130 8.31 -12.46 2.11
C VAL A 130 7.33 -11.31 2.23
N ILE A 131 6.21 -11.53 2.90
CA ILE A 131 5.28 -10.45 3.26
C ILE A 131 5.59 -9.97 4.66
N LEU A 132 5.83 -8.66 4.79
CA LEU A 132 5.95 -7.96 6.06
C LEU A 132 4.76 -7.03 6.24
N SER A 133 4.68 -6.39 7.41
CA SER A 133 3.68 -5.37 7.68
C SER A 133 4.24 -4.17 8.43
N ALA A 134 3.54 -3.04 8.32
CA ALA A 134 3.82 -1.81 9.05
C ALA A 134 2.52 -1.18 9.54
N LEU A 135 2.58 -0.46 10.66
CA LEU A 135 1.47 0.27 11.26
C LEU A 135 1.64 1.77 11.09
N SER A 136 0.53 2.48 10.95
CA SER A 136 0.50 3.94 10.92
C SER A 136 -0.75 4.48 11.62
N ALA A 137 -0.61 5.60 12.33
CA ALA A 137 -1.75 6.31 12.90
C ALA A 137 -2.37 7.33 11.93
N ASP A 138 -1.61 7.81 10.95
CA ASP A 138 -2.00 8.92 10.05
C ASP A 138 -1.94 8.54 8.55
N GLY A 139 -1.47 7.33 8.26
CA GLY A 139 -1.22 6.82 6.91
C GLY A 139 0.02 7.43 6.23
N LEU A 140 0.80 8.26 6.90
CA LEU A 140 1.99 8.93 6.37
C LEU A 140 3.28 8.44 7.03
N LEU A 141 3.27 8.30 8.36
CA LEU A 141 4.40 7.78 9.13
C LEU A 141 4.13 6.33 9.48
N TRP A 142 5.01 5.45 9.02
CA TRP A 142 4.85 4.00 9.17
C TRP A 142 5.96 3.43 10.05
N SER A 143 5.58 2.50 10.92
CA SER A 143 6.49 1.71 11.74
C SER A 143 6.38 0.25 11.35
N ALA A 144 7.48 -0.33 10.87
CA ALA A 144 7.54 -1.75 10.54
C ALA A 144 7.23 -2.59 11.79
N GLU A 145 6.43 -3.64 11.61
CA GLU A 145 6.12 -4.59 12.67
C GLU A 145 7.13 -5.73 12.67
N GLU A 146 7.46 -6.25 13.85
CA GLU A 146 8.39 -7.37 13.99
C GLU A 146 7.82 -8.69 13.44
N GLY A 147 8.64 -9.43 12.71
CA GLY A 147 8.32 -10.77 12.23
C GLY A 147 7.68 -10.82 10.84
N VAL A 148 7.85 -11.96 10.18
CA VAL A 148 7.30 -12.24 8.85
C VAL A 148 5.82 -12.59 8.96
N ARG A 149 4.99 -12.03 8.09
CA ARG A 149 3.54 -12.34 8.01
C ARG A 149 3.27 -13.54 7.13
N PHE A 150 4.02 -13.67 6.05
CA PHE A 150 3.93 -14.81 5.15
C PHE A 150 5.27 -15.07 4.47
N GLY A 151 5.76 -16.30 4.55
CA GLY A 151 7.05 -16.70 4.02
C GLY A 151 7.58 -17.97 4.67
N ASP A 152 8.25 -18.82 3.90
CA ASP A 152 8.72 -20.14 4.34
C ASP A 152 10.20 -20.42 3.99
N SER A 153 10.94 -19.40 3.53
CA SER A 153 12.31 -19.48 3.02
C SER A 153 12.54 -20.38 1.80
N THR A 154 11.49 -20.98 1.24
CA THR A 154 11.54 -21.87 0.08
C THR A 154 11.04 -21.16 -1.18
N TRP A 155 9.89 -20.48 -1.09
CA TRP A 155 9.26 -19.80 -2.21
C TRP A 155 9.23 -18.29 -2.03
N SER A 156 9.20 -17.57 -3.15
CA SER A 156 9.00 -16.13 -3.15
C SER A 156 7.52 -15.81 -3.09
N TYR A 157 7.13 -15.01 -2.11
CA TYR A 157 5.78 -14.50 -1.96
C TYR A 157 5.78 -12.99 -2.21
N GLY A 158 4.87 -12.53 -3.06
CA GLY A 158 4.78 -11.13 -3.47
C GLY A 158 3.35 -10.69 -3.62
N THR A 159 3.16 -9.39 -3.91
CA THR A 159 1.85 -8.79 -4.20
C THR A 159 0.74 -9.20 -3.22
N PRO A 160 0.89 -8.91 -1.91
CA PRO A 160 -0.13 -9.27 -0.93
C PRO A 160 -1.46 -8.61 -1.27
N ARG A 161 -2.55 -9.29 -0.94
CA ARG A 161 -3.91 -8.77 -1.01
C ARG A 161 -4.62 -9.15 0.28
N VAL A 162 -5.12 -8.16 1.00
CA VAL A 162 -5.79 -8.35 2.28
C VAL A 162 -7.23 -7.89 2.18
N LEU A 163 -8.14 -8.81 2.45
CA LEU A 163 -9.57 -8.57 2.40
C LEU A 163 -10.15 -8.65 3.80
N TYR A 164 -11.14 -7.80 4.05
CA TYR A 164 -12.02 -7.97 5.21
C TYR A 164 -12.85 -9.23 5.02
N VAL A 165 -12.84 -10.09 6.01
CA VAL A 165 -13.79 -11.21 6.10
C VAL A 165 -14.78 -10.88 7.20
N GLY A 166 -16.07 -10.92 6.89
CA GLY A 166 -17.11 -10.63 7.86
C GLY A 166 -16.97 -11.52 9.09
N GLY A 167 -17.00 -10.93 10.29
CA GLY A 167 -17.27 -11.71 11.49
C GLY A 167 -18.73 -12.17 11.43
N GLU A 168 -18.98 -13.46 11.65
CA GLU A 168 -20.36 -13.92 11.87
C GLU A 168 -20.99 -13.08 13.01
N GLY A 169 -22.23 -12.63 12.82
CA GLY A 169 -23.03 -12.01 13.89
C GLY A 169 -22.55 -10.65 14.43
N GLY A 170 -21.79 -9.85 13.66
CA GLY A 170 -21.32 -8.53 14.12
C GLY A 170 -20.10 -8.59 15.03
N GLY A 171 -19.35 -9.70 14.98
CA GLY A 171 -18.04 -9.83 15.65
C GLY A 171 -16.99 -8.84 15.13
N PRO A 172 -15.83 -8.76 15.80
CA PRO A 172 -14.75 -7.84 15.42
C PRO A 172 -14.27 -8.09 13.99
N LEU A 173 -13.79 -7.03 13.33
CA LEU A 173 -13.23 -7.12 11.98
C LEU A 173 -12.12 -8.17 11.94
N ARG A 174 -12.25 -9.09 10.98
CA ARG A 174 -11.25 -10.10 10.66
C ARG A 174 -10.71 -9.82 9.27
N TYR A 175 -9.50 -10.28 9.03
CA TYR A 175 -8.80 -10.06 7.77
C TYR A 175 -8.23 -11.39 7.29
N ARG A 176 -8.17 -11.54 5.98
CA ARG A 176 -7.48 -12.64 5.33
C ARG A 176 -6.55 -12.08 4.27
N MET A 177 -5.34 -12.60 4.27
CA MET A 177 -4.31 -12.38 3.24
C MET A 177 -4.24 -13.61 2.33
#